data_AF-A0A8B8F2R7-F1
#
_entry.id   AF-A0A8B8F2R7-F1
#
_cell.length_a   1.000
_cell.length_b   1.000
_cell.length_c   1.000
_cell.angle_alpha   90.00
_cell.angle_beta   90.00
_cell.angle_gamma   90.00
#
_symmetry.space_group_name_H-M   'P 1'
#
loop_
_entity.id
_entity.type
_entity.pdbx_description
1 polymer ?
#
loop_
_entity_poly.entity_id
_entity_poly.type
_entity_poly.pdbx_seq_one_letter_code
_entity_poly.pdbx_strand_id
1 'polypeptide(L)'
;MIIPRLLEIVKRIKPRYDKYVIEEFVKNYDIGILHLPPYHCELNPIELAWSSVKNHVKMNNTTFKLSDVHKLLIDGVERVTPNMWKNFVEHTIKQEDKFWEIDFIVYDVMENMGSTVMTITGETDSDSDCTE
;
A
#
# COMPACT_ATOMS: atom_id res chain seq x y z
N MET A 1 -7.97 7.82 -4.62
CA MET A 1 -9.13 8.21 -5.45
C MET A 1 -9.30 7.23 -6.59
N ILE A 2 -10.21 6.28 -6.41
CA ILE A 2 -10.64 5.36 -7.46
C ILE A 2 -11.70 6.06 -8.32
N ILE A 3 -11.40 6.25 -9.61
CA ILE A 3 -12.38 6.76 -10.59
C ILE A 3 -12.98 5.54 -11.33
N PRO A 4 -14.28 5.22 -11.14
CA PRO A 4 -14.89 4.02 -11.73
C PRO A 4 -14.71 3.93 -13.25
N ARG A 5 -14.79 5.07 -13.94
CA ARG A 5 -14.58 5.17 -15.39
C ARG A 5 -13.16 4.75 -15.80
N LEU A 6 -12.14 5.04 -15.00
CA LEU A 6 -10.76 4.61 -15.29
C LEU A 6 -10.59 3.11 -15.08
N LEU A 7 -11.28 2.52 -14.09
CA LEU A 7 -11.23 1.06 -13.89
C LEU A 7 -11.76 0.29 -15.11
N GLU A 8 -12.80 0.78 -15.78
CA GLU A 8 -13.29 0.17 -17.02
C GLU A 8 -12.26 0.22 -18.14
N ILE A 9 -11.55 1.35 -18.27
CA ILE A 9 -10.48 1.53 -19.26
C ILE A 9 -9.33 0.56 -18.96
N VAL A 10 -8.90 0.48 -17.70
CA VAL A 10 -7.85 -0.46 -17.27
C VAL A 10 -8.25 -1.91 -17.60
N LYS A 11 -9.50 -2.32 -17.35
CA LYS A 11 -9.98 -3.67 -17.69
C LYS A 11 -9.85 -3.99 -19.19
N ARG A 12 -10.10 -3.03 -20.07
CA ARG A 12 -9.98 -3.21 -21.54
C ARG A 12 -8.53 -3.25 -22.02
N ILE A 13 -7.66 -2.52 -21.34
CA ILE A 13 -6.26 -2.29 -21.73
C ILE A 13 -5.32 -3.36 -21.16
N LYS A 14 -5.53 -3.77 -19.90
CA LYS A 14 -4.66 -4.71 -19.16
C LYS A 14 -4.32 -6.00 -19.93
N PRO A 15 -5.23 -6.64 -20.70
CA PRO A 15 -4.89 -7.86 -21.45
C PRO A 15 -3.90 -7.65 -22.60
N ARG A 16 -3.67 -6.41 -23.04
CA ARG A 16 -2.77 -6.08 -24.16
C ARG A 16 -1.31 -5.96 -23.75
N TYR A 17 -1.02 -5.95 -22.46
CA TYR A 17 0.33 -5.82 -21.91
C TYR A 17 0.80 -7.17 -21.36
N ASP A 18 2.12 -7.31 -21.28
CA ASP A 18 2.77 -8.50 -20.76
C ASP A 18 2.32 -8.78 -19.32
N LYS A 19 2.06 -10.06 -19.06
CA LYS A 19 1.66 -10.55 -17.75
C LYS A 19 2.89 -10.70 -16.87
N TYR A 20 2.71 -10.50 -15.57
CA TYR A 20 3.80 -10.74 -14.62
C TYR A 20 4.22 -12.20 -14.67
N VAL A 21 5.53 -12.47 -14.65
CA VAL A 21 6.09 -13.83 -14.64
C VAL A 21 5.50 -14.68 -13.51
N ILE A 22 5.25 -14.06 -12.35
CA ILE A 22 4.63 -14.71 -11.19
C ILE A 22 3.17 -15.12 -11.49
N GLU A 23 2.41 -14.29 -12.21
CA GLU A 23 1.05 -14.65 -12.62
C GLU A 23 1.06 -15.85 -13.56
N GLU A 24 2.05 -15.97 -14.44
CA GLU A 24 2.17 -17.15 -15.31
C GLU A 24 2.56 -18.40 -14.54
N PHE A 25 3.49 -18.27 -13.60
CA PHE A 25 3.94 -19.36 -12.76
C PHE A 25 2.79 -19.96 -11.93
N VAL A 26 1.96 -19.12 -11.31
CA VAL A 26 0.86 -19.59 -10.46
C VAL A 26 -0.37 -20.09 -11.23
N LYS A 27 -0.52 -19.81 -12.54
CA LYS A 27 -1.68 -20.28 -13.33
C LYS A 27 -1.90 -21.79 -13.27
N ASN A 28 -0.81 -22.54 -13.09
CA ASN A 28 -0.85 -24.00 -13.00
C ASN A 28 -1.21 -24.51 -11.59
N TYR A 29 -1.43 -23.59 -10.65
CA TYR A 29 -1.77 -23.84 -9.25
C TYR A 29 -3.12 -23.16 -8.93
N ASP A 30 -3.88 -23.72 -7.99
CA ASP A 30 -5.13 -23.11 -7.50
C ASP A 30 -4.83 -22.00 -6.47
N ILE A 31 -4.03 -21.01 -6.89
CA ILE A 31 -3.54 -19.92 -6.04
C ILE A 31 -3.96 -18.59 -6.63
N GLY A 32 -4.78 -17.84 -5.88
CA GLY A 32 -5.09 -16.45 -6.19
C GLY A 32 -3.93 -15.53 -5.84
N ILE A 33 -3.56 -14.60 -6.73
CA ILE A 33 -2.61 -13.53 -6.43
C ILE A 33 -3.35 -12.31 -5.92
N LEU A 34 -2.91 -11.80 -4.77
CA LEU A 34 -3.26 -10.49 -4.25
C LEU A 34 -2.10 -9.53 -4.49
N HIS A 35 -2.31 -8.51 -5.33
CA HIS A 35 -1.34 -7.43 -5.51
C HIS A 35 -1.59 -6.35 -4.49
N LEU A 36 -0.55 -5.96 -3.76
CA LEU A 36 -0.63 -4.89 -2.76
C LEU A 36 -0.19 -3.55 -3.37
N PRO A 37 -0.84 -2.44 -2.99
CA PRO A 37 -0.43 -1.13 -3.47
C PRO A 37 0.95 -0.75 -2.92
N PRO A 38 1.80 -0.10 -3.74
CA PRO A 38 3.12 0.34 -3.31
C PRO A 38 3.00 1.42 -2.23
N TYR A 39 3.94 1.44 -1.27
CA TYR A 39 4.02 2.42 -0.18
C TYR A 39 2.86 2.43 0.84
N HIS A 40 2.02 1.40 0.86
CA HIS A 40 0.89 1.26 1.77
C HIS A 40 1.04 0.01 2.65
N CYS A 41 1.98 0.05 3.60
CA CYS A 41 2.29 -1.09 4.46
C CYS A 41 1.14 -1.46 5.41
N GLU A 42 0.25 -0.51 5.70
CA GLU A 42 -0.99 -0.71 6.46
C GLU A 42 -1.97 -1.67 5.77
N LEU A 43 -1.85 -1.82 4.44
CA LEU A 43 -2.62 -2.77 3.63
C LEU A 43 -1.94 -4.14 3.50
N ASN A 44 -0.83 -4.37 4.23
CA ASN A 44 -0.08 -5.62 4.19
C ASN A 44 -0.05 -6.30 5.57
N PRO A 45 -0.84 -7.36 5.82
CA PRO A 45 -0.96 -7.96 7.15
C PRO A 45 0.35 -8.61 7.65
N ILE A 46 1.26 -8.98 6.73
CA ILE A 46 2.56 -9.53 7.12
C ILE A 46 3.41 -8.51 7.89
N GLU A 47 3.21 -7.22 7.69
CA GLU A 47 3.97 -6.16 8.38
C GLU A 47 3.64 -6.13 9.88
N LEU A 48 2.41 -6.47 10.26
CA LEU A 48 1.99 -6.61 11.65
C LEU A 48 2.63 -7.85 12.29
N ALA A 49 2.64 -8.98 11.59
CA ALA A 49 3.35 -10.18 12.03
C ALA A 49 4.84 -9.90 12.20
N TRP A 50 5.45 -9.22 11.22
CA TRP A 50 6.87 -8.88 11.23
C TRP A 50 7.22 -7.90 12.34
N SER A 51 6.32 -6.99 12.68
CA SER A 51 6.48 -6.11 13.84
C SER A 51 6.52 -6.90 15.15
N SER A 52 5.69 -7.94 15.29
CA SER A 52 5.73 -8.84 16.45
C SER A 52 7.05 -9.61 16.54
N VAL A 53 7.49 -10.20 15.42
CA VAL A 53 8.77 -10.95 15.33
C VAL A 53 9.95 -10.04 15.64
N LYS A 54 10.03 -8.87 15.01
CA LYS A 54 11.10 -7.89 15.25
C LYS A 54 11.14 -7.45 16.70
N ASN A 55 9.98 -7.22 17.32
CA ASN A 55 9.92 -6.84 18.73
C ASN A 55 10.44 -7.97 19.64
N HIS A 56 10.09 -9.23 19.35
CA HIS A 56 10.61 -10.38 20.07
C HIS A 56 12.14 -10.47 19.98
N VAL A 57 12.70 -10.39 18.77
CA VAL A 57 14.16 -10.40 18.57
C VAL A 57 14.81 -9.22 19.31
N LYS A 58 14.26 -8.01 19.18
CA LYS A 58 14.80 -6.81 19.85
C LYS A 58 14.85 -6.96 21.37
N MET A 59 13.82 -7.55 21.99
CA MET A 59 13.74 -7.71 23.44
C MET A 59 14.66 -8.81 23.98
N ASN A 60 15.01 -9.81 23.18
CA ASN A 60 15.73 -11.01 23.62
C ASN A 60 17.16 -11.11 23.07
N ASN A 61 17.54 -10.23 22.15
CA ASN A 61 18.88 -10.18 21.59
C ASN A 61 19.86 -9.55 22.59
N THR A 62 20.58 -10.38 23.34
CA THR A 62 21.57 -9.97 24.34
C THR A 62 23.01 -10.11 23.85
N THR A 63 23.26 -11.04 22.93
CA THR A 63 24.62 -11.37 22.46
C THR A 63 25.02 -10.62 21.19
N PHE A 64 24.03 -10.09 20.45
CA PHE A 64 24.20 -9.43 19.15
C PHE A 64 24.92 -10.28 18.08
N LYS A 65 24.96 -11.60 18.29
CA LYS A 65 25.53 -12.55 17.32
C LYS A 65 24.46 -13.00 16.33
N LEU A 66 24.85 -13.08 15.07
CA LEU A 66 23.93 -13.49 14.00
C LEU A 66 23.31 -14.87 14.22
N SER A 67 24.09 -15.82 14.76
CA SER A 67 23.62 -17.16 15.09
C SER A 67 22.48 -17.17 16.12
N ASP A 68 22.54 -16.25 17.08
CA ASP A 68 21.54 -16.16 18.15
C ASP A 68 20.31 -15.38 17.67
N VAL A 69 20.52 -14.33 16.86
CA VAL A 69 19.44 -13.62 16.15
C VAL A 69 18.66 -14.57 15.24
N HIS A 70 19.32 -15.48 14.53
CA HIS A 70 18.66 -16.47 13.67
C HIS A 70 17.73 -17.40 14.47
N LYS A 71 18.17 -17.86 15.65
CA LYS A 71 17.32 -18.65 16.55
C LYS A 71 16.11 -17.85 17.04
N LEU A 72 16.34 -16.62 17.50
CA LEU A 72 15.26 -15.72 17.94
C LEU A 72 14.27 -15.38 16.81
N LEU A 73 14.73 -15.35 15.55
CA LEU A 73 13.87 -15.15 14.38
C LEU A 73 12.91 -16.34 14.20
N ILE A 74 13.42 -17.56 14.26
CA ILE A 74 12.61 -18.79 14.17
C ILE A 74 11.60 -18.82 15.32
N ASP A 75 12.07 -18.65 16.56
CA ASP A 75 11.21 -18.60 17.75
C ASP A 75 10.15 -17.50 17.65
N GLY A 76 10.53 -16.33 17.09
CA GLY A 76 9.62 -15.21 16.87
C GLY A 76 8.51 -15.53 15.88
N VAL A 77 8.82 -16.23 14.79
CA VAL A 77 7.83 -16.67 13.80
C VAL A 77 6.88 -17.71 14.41
N GLU A 78 7.40 -18.69 15.16
CA GLU A 78 6.58 -19.72 15.81
C GLU A 78 5.62 -19.13 16.87
N ARG A 79 5.96 -18.00 17.46
CA ARG A 79 5.08 -17.26 18.39
C ARG A 79 3.90 -16.57 17.71
N VAL A 80 3.94 -16.38 16.39
CA VAL A 80 2.81 -15.81 15.64
C VAL A 80 1.72 -16.86 15.52
N THR A 81 0.79 -16.84 16.47
CA THR A 81 -0.30 -17.82 16.51
C THR A 81 -1.33 -17.60 15.39
N PRO A 82 -2.12 -18.63 15.03
CA PRO A 82 -3.22 -18.48 14.08
C PRO A 82 -4.23 -17.38 14.48
N ASN A 83 -4.48 -17.21 15.78
CA ASN A 83 -5.37 -16.16 16.28
C ASN A 83 -4.77 -14.75 16.07
N MET A 84 -3.46 -14.59 16.30
CA MET A 84 -2.76 -13.34 16.01
C MET A 84 -2.83 -13.03 14.50
N TRP A 85 -2.55 -14.03 13.65
CA TRP A 85 -2.63 -13.86 12.20
C TRP A 85 -4.03 -13.42 11.75
N LYS A 86 -5.07 -14.07 12.26
CA LYS A 86 -6.46 -13.67 12.00
C LYS A 86 -6.70 -12.21 12.37
N ASN A 87 -6.26 -11.78 13.55
CA ASN A 87 -6.41 -10.40 14.00
C ASN A 87 -5.63 -9.40 13.12
N PHE A 88 -4.47 -9.78 12.59
CA PHE A 88 -3.69 -8.94 11.67
C PHE A 88 -4.44 -8.74 10.36
N VAL A 89 -4.99 -9.82 9.78
CA VAL A 89 -5.80 -9.74 8.58
C VAL A 89 -7.05 -8.89 8.81
N GLU A 90 -7.78 -9.10 9.92
CA GLU A 90 -8.94 -8.29 10.28
C GLU A 90 -8.59 -6.81 10.47
N HIS A 91 -7.40 -6.50 11.01
CA HIS A 91 -6.93 -5.12 11.11
C HIS A 91 -6.69 -4.51 9.72
N THR A 92 -6.01 -5.24 8.83
CA THR A 92 -5.75 -4.77 7.47
C THR A 92 -7.04 -4.50 6.70
N ILE A 93 -8.05 -5.37 6.79
CA ILE A 93 -9.37 -5.16 6.17
C ILE A 93 -10.00 -3.86 6.71
N LYS A 94 -9.94 -3.62 8.03
CA LYS A 94 -10.43 -2.37 8.62
C LYS A 94 -9.67 -1.13 8.14
N GLN A 95 -8.39 -1.25 7.77
CA GLN A 95 -7.68 -0.13 7.14
C GLN A 95 -8.19 0.06 5.71
N GLU A 96 -8.32 -1.01 4.93
CA GLU A 96 -8.88 -0.97 3.58
C GLU A 96 -10.25 -0.27 3.54
N ASP A 97 -11.16 -0.64 4.45
CA ASP A 97 -12.49 -0.02 4.56
C ASP A 97 -12.41 1.51 4.76
N LYS A 98 -11.46 1.99 5.57
CA LYS A 98 -11.24 3.43 5.78
C LYS A 98 -10.71 4.12 4.53
N PHE A 99 -9.81 3.47 3.78
CA PHE A 99 -9.32 4.02 2.52
C PHE A 99 -10.47 4.17 1.53
N TRP A 100 -11.36 3.19 1.45
CA TRP A 100 -12.57 3.30 0.64
C TRP A 100 -13.46 4.46 1.06
N GLU A 101 -13.75 4.59 2.35
CA GLU A 101 -14.58 5.69 2.88
C GLU A 101 -13.99 7.06 2.52
N ILE A 102 -12.69 7.26 2.75
CA ILE A 102 -11.98 8.49 2.41
C ILE A 102 -12.06 8.76 0.90
N ASP A 103 -11.83 7.74 0.07
CA ASP A 103 -11.87 7.87 -1.38
C ASP A 103 -13.26 8.30 -1.88
N PHE A 104 -14.34 7.76 -1.32
CA PHE A 104 -15.70 8.17 -1.67
C PHE A 104 -16.00 9.61 -1.25
N ILE A 105 -15.57 10.02 -0.05
CA ILE A 105 -15.74 11.40 0.42
C ILE A 105 -14.98 12.37 -0.49
N VAL A 106 -13.72 12.06 -0.83
CA VAL A 106 -12.91 12.90 -1.73
C VAL A 106 -13.55 13.02 -3.10
N TYR A 107 -14.08 11.93 -3.65
CA TYR A 107 -14.77 11.93 -4.94
C TYR A 107 -16.01 12.84 -4.93
N ASP A 108 -16.90 12.69 -3.93
CA ASP A 108 -18.10 13.52 -3.79
C ASP A 108 -17.75 15.01 -3.64
N VAL A 109 -16.76 15.33 -2.80
CA VAL A 109 -16.28 16.69 -2.60
C VAL A 109 -15.73 17.30 -3.90
N MET A 110 -15.01 16.51 -4.71
CA MET A 110 -14.47 16.97 -6.00
C MET A 110 -15.56 17.17 -7.07
N GLU A 111 -16.58 16.31 -7.13
CA GLU A 111 -17.72 16.51 -8.04
C GLU A 111 -18.52 17.76 -7.64
N ASN A 112 -18.75 17.96 -6.33
CA ASN A 112 -19.52 19.07 -5.80
C ASN A 112 -18.78 20.42 -5.87
N MET A 113 -17.43 20.41 -5.89
CA MET A 113 -16.64 21.65 -5.98
C MET A 113 -16.60 22.29 -7.37
N GLY A 114 -17.07 21.61 -8.43
CA GLY A 114 -17.05 22.14 -9.79
C GLY A 114 -15.66 22.57 -10.29
N SER A 115 -15.58 23.08 -11.52
CA SER A 115 -14.32 23.63 -12.06
C SER A 115 -14.02 24.96 -11.37
N THR A 116 -13.28 24.92 -10.26
CA THR A 116 -12.66 26.12 -9.71
C THR A 116 -11.53 26.54 -10.64
N VAL A 117 -11.87 27.28 -11.70
CA VAL A 117 -10.88 27.99 -12.51
C VAL A 117 -10.36 29.13 -11.64
N MET A 118 -9.15 28.99 -11.10
CA MET A 118 -8.42 30.14 -10.57
C MET A 118 -8.06 31.02 -11.77
N THR A 119 -8.90 32.00 -12.07
CA THR A 119 -8.53 33.09 -12.97
C THR A 119 -7.43 33.88 -12.27
N ILE A 120 -6.18 33.70 -12.70
CA ILE A 120 -5.08 34.57 -12.29
C ILE A 120 -5.35 35.94 -12.94
N THR A 121 -6.16 36.78 -12.30
CA THR A 121 -6.23 38.21 -12.61
C THR A 121 -5.08 38.90 -11.90
N GLY A 122 -3.88 38.67 -12.42
CA GLY A 122 -2.68 39.40 -12.01
C GLY A 122 -1.91 39.71 -13.28
N GLU A 123 -1.97 40.97 -13.69
CA GLU A 123 -1.07 41.50 -14.71
C GLU A 123 0.35 41.10 -14.31
N THR A 124 0.97 40.27 -15.13
CA THR A 124 2.37 39.91 -14.94
C THR A 124 3.16 41.09 -15.47
N ASP A 125 3.42 42.07 -14.61
CA ASP A 125 4.46 43.06 -14.87
C ASP A 125 5.79 42.31 -14.89
N SER A 126 6.23 42.00 -16.11
CA SER A 126 7.53 41.44 -16.39
C SER A 126 8.56 42.56 -16.32
N ASP A 127 9.06 42.83 -15.12
CA ASP A 127 10.27 43.65 -14.97
C ASP A 127 11.49 42.79 -15.36
N SER A 128 11.75 42.80 -16.67
CA SER A 128 13.02 42.42 -17.26
C SER A 128 13.97 43.61 -17.10
N ASP A 129 14.91 43.53 -16.15
CA ASP A 129 16.15 44.27 -16.26
C ASP A 129 17.34 43.35 -15.93
N CYS A 130 17.95 42.83 -16.99
CA CYS A 130 19.35 42.42 -17.01
C CYS A 130 20.07 43.39 -17.94
N THR A 131 20.87 44.30 -17.38
CA THR A 131 21.88 45.04 -18.13
C THR A 131 23.22 44.97 -17.39
N GLU A 132 24.18 44.37 -18.11
CA GLU A 132 25.66 44.43 -18.07
C GLU A 132 26.43 44.56 -16.74
#